data_AF-A0A6G2V9F3-F1
#
_entry.id   AF-A0A6G2V9F3-F1
#
_cell.length_a   1.000
_cell.length_b   1.000
_cell.length_c   1.000
_cell.angle_alpha   90.00
_cell.angle_beta   90.00
_cell.angle_gamma   90.00
#
_symmetry.space_group_name_H-M   'P 1'
#
loop_
_entity.id
_entity.type
_entity.pdbx_description
1 polymer ?
#
loop_
_entity_poly.entity_id
_entity_poly.type
_entity_poly.pdbx_seq_one_letter_code
_entity_poly.pdbx_strand_id
1 'polypeptide(L)'
;MLFQLLGPLSITDGRDLVVLPPSKPTALLAALLIRPGRVVSTDHLQEAVWGEEQPATAKAALQSCVLRLRRIFAKYGIEDQAVVAVAGGYRIHADAETLDLLHFRQLVGRAAAAGEDSELYTLRAALALWQGPLLANVPSGLLHRDEVPRLAEERLRVLERVCDIELEHGRCRETLVDLWEVTRVYPAHERFSEQLMLALYRTGRQTEALSEYRRIKAYLREELGVDPRPGLQRLELAILRGDDLGTPDTGHAPVSLVAPAPPPAEPTSAHVLPPEDGGGPAAAPLPAVPGFTGRRSQVEELVPLLTSAAAPERAPVAVLSGAPGIGKTALALHVAHLVSGHFPGGCLLLPLTSPDGTPRPTEEAAAELRDALPPGSGAGRGRTLLILDDAVHPDQVRPLLTANAGGAAIVTSRMGLAALVATHGGTVHRLGALGPEESYALLTAVLGRERVAAEPAGARLLTEVCGHHPLALRIAAARLLTRPLLKPADCAHWLRHGLPGRLSLADDPRMSVPLTLDEAVGRLPPVLAEAHLRLGAAARGPLTAELAATVLDVPWETAEDVLERLLDAGLLEEEHPGAFRMHELLRAHARRATVSSVPASAPGRARALPRPPRRGETPQAGSTRPTALR
;
A
#
# COMPACT_ATOMS: atom_id res chain seq x y z
N MET A 1 27.63 -14.85 -20.11
CA MET A 1 27.52 -13.47 -20.59
C MET A 1 28.73 -12.69 -20.12
N LEU A 2 29.43 -12.03 -21.03
CA LEU A 2 30.66 -11.28 -20.76
C LEU A 2 30.37 -9.81 -20.45
N PHE A 3 29.36 -9.23 -21.10
CA PHE A 3 28.84 -7.88 -20.89
C PHE A 3 27.38 -7.93 -20.45
N GLN A 4 27.06 -7.15 -19.42
CA GLN A 4 25.69 -6.96 -18.94
C GLN A 4 25.30 -5.48 -19.04
N LEU A 5 24.31 -5.19 -19.89
CA LEU A 5 23.81 -3.87 -20.22
C LEU A 5 22.37 -3.65 -19.72
N LEU A 6 21.60 -4.73 -19.51
CA LEU A 6 20.21 -4.70 -19.07
C LEU A 6 20.06 -4.42 -17.55
N GLY A 7 20.94 -3.59 -17.01
CA GLY A 7 21.08 -3.22 -15.60
C GLY A 7 22.25 -2.24 -15.44
N PRO A 8 22.89 -2.15 -14.26
CA PRO A 8 24.18 -1.48 -14.12
C PRO A 8 25.21 -2.12 -15.05
N LEU A 9 25.87 -1.31 -15.89
CA LEU A 9 26.86 -1.78 -16.86
C LEU A 9 27.98 -2.52 -16.14
N SER A 10 28.09 -3.80 -16.42
CA SER A 10 29.00 -4.70 -15.73
C SER A 10 29.67 -5.66 -16.71
N ILE A 11 30.84 -6.15 -16.30
CA ILE A 11 31.66 -7.09 -17.05
C ILE A 11 31.88 -8.31 -16.17
N THR A 12 31.76 -9.50 -16.75
CA THR A 12 32.03 -10.78 -16.07
C THR A 12 33.27 -11.43 -16.65
N ASP A 13 34.17 -11.92 -15.78
CA ASP A 13 35.36 -12.68 -16.16
C ASP A 13 35.17 -14.22 -16.08
N GLY A 14 33.92 -14.64 -15.85
CA GLY A 14 33.52 -16.04 -15.68
C GLY A 14 33.47 -16.51 -14.22
N ARG A 15 34.03 -15.75 -13.27
CA ARG A 15 33.98 -16.07 -11.82
C ARG A 15 33.26 -14.99 -11.02
N ASP A 16 33.51 -13.72 -11.32
CA ASP A 16 32.90 -12.58 -10.60
C ASP A 16 32.26 -11.57 -11.56
N LEU A 17 31.11 -11.03 -11.15
CA LEU A 17 30.44 -9.92 -11.83
C LEU A 17 30.96 -8.59 -11.29
N VAL A 18 31.60 -7.79 -12.14
CA VAL A 18 32.15 -6.48 -11.75
C VAL A 18 31.34 -5.34 -12.35
N VAL A 19 30.68 -4.57 -11.49
CA VAL A 19 30.02 -3.32 -11.87
C VAL A 19 31.07 -2.25 -12.15
N LEU A 20 31.04 -1.68 -13.35
CA LEU A 20 32.00 -0.64 -13.73
C LEU A 20 31.70 0.66 -12.98
N PRO A 21 32.74 1.38 -12.50
CA PRO A 21 32.53 2.68 -11.87
C PRO A 21 32.00 3.71 -12.89
N PRO A 22 31.25 4.73 -12.45
CA PRO A 22 30.77 5.79 -13.32
C PRO A 22 31.95 6.59 -13.87
N SER A 23 32.23 6.43 -15.17
CA SER A 23 33.38 7.04 -15.81
C SER A 23 33.14 7.28 -17.31
N LYS A 24 33.92 8.19 -17.90
CA LYS A 24 33.91 8.47 -19.35
C LYS A 24 34.16 7.21 -20.21
N PRO A 25 35.13 6.34 -19.86
CA PRO A 25 35.25 5.00 -20.47
C PRO A 25 33.96 4.16 -20.39
N THR A 26 33.29 4.15 -19.24
CA THR A 26 32.04 3.40 -19.04
C THR A 26 30.92 3.89 -19.97
N ALA A 27 30.79 5.21 -20.17
CA ALA A 27 29.85 5.81 -21.13
C ALA A 27 30.19 5.46 -22.59
N LEU A 28 31.47 5.49 -22.95
CA LEU A 28 31.94 5.08 -24.27
C LEU A 28 31.61 3.61 -24.55
N LEU A 29 31.81 2.74 -23.56
CA LEU A 29 31.49 1.31 -23.68
C LEU A 29 29.99 1.08 -23.86
N ALA A 30 29.15 1.75 -23.07
CA ALA A 30 27.70 1.66 -23.20
C ALA A 30 27.23 2.05 -24.61
N ALA A 31 27.72 3.17 -25.14
CA ALA A 31 27.36 3.65 -26.49
C ALA A 31 27.71 2.65 -27.60
N LEU A 32 28.84 1.95 -27.45
CA LEU A 32 29.26 0.90 -28.40
C LEU A 32 28.42 -0.37 -28.24
N LEU A 33 28.16 -0.83 -27.02
CA LEU A 33 27.42 -2.06 -26.74
C LEU A 33 25.92 -1.98 -27.07
N ILE A 34 25.30 -0.79 -27.07
CA ILE A 34 23.93 -0.60 -27.55
C ILE A 34 23.83 -0.88 -29.07
N ARG A 35 24.92 -0.66 -29.81
CA ARG A 35 25.00 -0.84 -31.26
C ARG A 35 26.10 -1.86 -31.65
N PRO A 36 25.98 -3.12 -31.19
CA PRO A 36 27.03 -4.11 -31.38
C PRO A 36 27.22 -4.39 -32.87
N GLY A 37 28.48 -4.55 -33.30
CA GLY A 37 28.85 -4.83 -34.69
C GLY A 37 28.68 -3.67 -35.69
N ARG A 38 28.12 -2.52 -35.28
CA ARG A 38 27.98 -1.33 -36.13
C ARG A 38 29.10 -0.32 -35.86
N VAL A 39 29.46 0.48 -36.87
CA VAL A 39 30.39 1.60 -36.67
C VAL A 39 29.64 2.73 -36.00
N VAL A 40 30.11 3.17 -34.84
CA VAL A 40 29.60 4.36 -34.16
C VAL A 40 30.55 5.52 -34.46
N SER A 41 30.03 6.61 -35.00
CA SER A 41 30.84 7.75 -35.44
C SER A 41 31.57 8.42 -34.27
N THR A 42 32.72 9.02 -34.54
CA THR A 42 33.48 9.74 -33.50
C THR A 42 32.68 10.84 -32.84
N ASP A 43 31.82 11.52 -33.61
CA ASP A 43 31.07 12.68 -33.15
C ASP A 43 29.96 12.25 -32.19
N HIS A 44 29.27 11.15 -32.50
CA HIS A 44 28.26 10.56 -31.61
C HIS A 44 28.88 10.02 -30.31
N LEU A 45 30.07 9.42 -30.39
CA LEU A 45 30.79 8.96 -29.19
C LEU A 45 31.29 10.13 -28.33
N GLN A 46 31.66 11.24 -28.95
CA GLN A 46 32.03 12.46 -28.21
C GLN A 46 30.82 13.04 -27.47
N GLU A 47 29.70 13.16 -28.15
CA GLU A 47 28.45 13.63 -27.55
C GLU A 47 27.97 12.69 -26.43
N ALA A 48 28.04 11.37 -26.62
CA ALA A 48 27.65 10.41 -25.59
C ALA A 48 28.52 10.47 -24.32
N VAL A 49 29.81 10.84 -24.44
CA VAL A 49 30.75 10.84 -23.31
C VAL A 49 30.87 12.21 -22.63
N TRP A 50 30.76 13.31 -23.39
CA TRP A 50 30.96 14.68 -22.89
C TRP A 50 29.72 15.58 -23.01
N GLY A 51 28.67 15.17 -23.73
CA GLY A 51 27.48 15.99 -23.93
C GLY A 51 27.78 17.28 -24.66
N GLU A 52 27.23 18.39 -24.15
CA GLU A 52 27.42 19.74 -24.70
C GLU A 52 28.79 20.36 -24.34
N GLU A 53 29.45 19.88 -23.28
CA GLU A 53 30.74 20.39 -22.80
C GLU A 53 31.93 19.60 -23.39
N GLN A 54 32.08 19.67 -24.71
CA GLN A 54 33.14 18.95 -25.40
C GLN A 54 34.52 19.61 -25.20
N PRO A 55 35.58 18.85 -24.88
CA PRO A 55 36.93 19.41 -24.77
C PRO A 55 37.48 19.81 -26.15
N ALA A 56 38.31 20.84 -26.19
CA ALA A 56 38.95 21.34 -27.42
C ALA A 56 39.73 20.26 -28.21
N THR A 57 40.14 19.17 -27.53
CA THR A 57 40.83 18.00 -28.12
C THR A 57 40.01 16.71 -28.00
N ALA A 58 38.71 16.77 -28.29
CA ALA A 58 37.76 15.65 -28.16
C ALA A 58 38.22 14.33 -28.84
N LYS A 59 38.86 14.40 -30.03
CA LYS A 59 39.40 13.21 -30.72
C LYS A 59 40.52 12.51 -29.94
N ALA A 60 41.45 13.28 -29.36
CA ALA A 60 42.55 12.73 -28.55
C ALA A 60 42.04 12.21 -27.19
N ALA A 61 41.07 12.90 -26.59
CA ALA A 61 40.43 12.47 -25.36
C ALA A 61 39.64 11.16 -25.55
N LEU A 62 39.01 10.96 -26.71
CA LEU A 62 38.34 9.72 -27.09
C LEU A 62 39.33 8.55 -27.23
N GLN A 63 40.48 8.77 -27.90
CA GLN A 63 41.55 7.77 -27.99
C GLN A 63 42.08 7.36 -26.61
N SER A 64 42.24 8.32 -25.69
CA SER A 64 42.62 8.03 -24.30
C SER A 64 41.57 7.19 -23.56
N CYS A 65 40.29 7.46 -23.77
CA CYS A 65 39.20 6.64 -23.20
C CYS A 65 39.21 5.22 -23.76
N VAL A 66 39.44 5.04 -25.07
CA VAL A 66 39.58 3.71 -25.71
C VAL A 66 40.78 2.95 -25.15
N LEU A 67 41.93 3.61 -24.95
CA LEU A 67 43.10 2.97 -24.35
C LEU A 67 42.82 2.50 -22.91
N ARG A 68 42.11 3.31 -22.12
CA ARG A 68 41.69 2.93 -20.76
C ARG A 68 40.70 1.77 -20.78
N LEU A 69 39.76 1.73 -21.74
CA LEU A 69 38.88 0.58 -21.94
C LEU A 69 39.64 -0.69 -22.28
N ARG A 70 40.61 -0.63 -23.20
CA ARG A 70 41.45 -1.80 -23.53
C ARG A 70 42.23 -2.33 -22.32
N ARG A 71 42.74 -1.44 -21.45
CA ARG A 71 43.36 -1.85 -20.18
C ARG A 71 42.37 -2.54 -19.23
N ILE A 72 41.12 -2.07 -19.19
CA ILE A 72 40.05 -2.72 -18.40
C ILE A 72 39.76 -4.11 -18.98
N PHE A 73 39.64 -4.25 -20.30
CA PHE A 73 39.42 -5.53 -20.97
C PHE A 73 40.55 -6.53 -20.75
N ALA A 74 41.80 -6.09 -20.86
CA ALA A 74 42.97 -6.93 -20.58
C ALA A 74 42.98 -7.45 -19.13
N LYS A 75 42.49 -6.66 -18.17
CA LYS A 75 42.37 -7.09 -16.76
C LYS A 75 41.35 -8.23 -16.57
N TYR A 76 40.32 -8.29 -17.42
CA TYR A 76 39.23 -9.28 -17.34
C TYR A 76 39.34 -10.38 -18.41
N GLY A 77 40.51 -10.55 -19.04
CA GLY A 77 40.74 -11.62 -20.02
C GLY A 77 39.96 -11.47 -21.33
N ILE A 78 39.43 -10.28 -21.61
CA ILE A 78 38.73 -9.97 -22.86
C ILE A 78 39.79 -9.64 -23.92
N GLU A 79 39.75 -10.33 -25.06
CA GLU A 79 40.73 -10.14 -26.13
C GLU A 79 40.86 -8.66 -26.56
N ASP A 80 42.10 -8.25 -26.85
CA ASP A 80 42.50 -6.86 -27.15
C ASP A 80 41.81 -6.29 -28.43
N GLN A 81 41.13 -7.15 -29.20
CA GLN A 81 40.41 -6.84 -30.44
C GLN A 81 38.91 -6.55 -30.24
N ALA A 82 38.40 -6.55 -29.00
CA ALA A 82 36.97 -6.28 -28.77
C ALA A 82 36.50 -4.94 -29.34
N VAL A 83 37.34 -3.89 -29.28
CA VAL A 83 37.05 -2.56 -29.86
C VAL A 83 38.01 -2.24 -31.01
N VAL A 84 37.47 -2.24 -32.21
CA VAL A 84 38.19 -2.01 -33.47
C VAL A 84 37.97 -0.56 -33.91
N ALA A 85 39.07 0.14 -34.20
CA ALA A 85 39.03 1.44 -34.86
C ALA A 85 38.79 1.22 -36.35
N VAL A 86 37.73 1.84 -36.89
CA VAL A 86 37.35 1.75 -38.31
C VAL A 86 37.35 3.17 -38.88
N ALA A 87 37.49 3.32 -40.20
CA ALA A 87 37.36 4.63 -40.83
C ALA A 87 36.05 5.33 -40.40
N GLY A 88 36.17 6.48 -39.74
CA GLY A 88 35.02 7.28 -39.26
C GLY A 88 34.53 6.97 -37.84
N GLY A 89 35.08 6.00 -37.12
CA GLY A 89 34.57 5.68 -35.78
C GLY A 89 35.16 4.44 -35.09
N TYR A 90 34.39 3.89 -34.15
CA TYR A 90 34.74 2.67 -33.42
C TYR A 90 33.62 1.65 -33.51
N ARG A 91 33.98 0.37 -33.45
CA ARG A 91 33.05 -0.76 -33.44
C ARG A 91 33.44 -1.71 -32.31
N ILE A 92 32.45 -2.23 -31.60
CA ILE A 92 32.63 -3.36 -30.68
C ILE A 92 32.04 -4.64 -31.30
N HIS A 93 32.77 -5.74 -31.21
CA HIS A 93 32.26 -7.06 -31.57
C HIS A 93 31.63 -7.71 -30.33
N ALA A 94 30.33 -8.01 -30.42
CA ALA A 94 29.59 -8.75 -29.42
C ALA A 94 28.47 -9.53 -30.12
N ASP A 95 28.13 -10.69 -29.57
CA ASP A 95 27.10 -11.62 -30.01
C ASP A 95 26.13 -11.95 -28.87
N ALA A 96 25.19 -12.87 -29.11
CA ALA A 96 24.18 -13.26 -28.13
C ALA A 96 24.72 -14.15 -26.99
N GLU A 97 25.98 -14.57 -27.00
CA GLU A 97 26.62 -15.32 -25.90
C GLU A 97 27.46 -14.39 -25.00
N THR A 98 27.95 -13.31 -25.59
CA THR A 98 28.81 -12.32 -24.94
C THR A 98 28.02 -11.12 -24.40
N LEU A 99 26.90 -10.72 -25.00
CA LEU A 99 26.10 -9.55 -24.58
C LEU A 99 24.64 -9.92 -24.27
N ASP A 100 24.21 -9.57 -23.06
CA ASP A 100 22.86 -9.82 -22.56
C ASP A 100 21.74 -9.16 -23.39
N LEU A 101 21.96 -7.96 -23.96
CA LEU A 101 21.00 -7.29 -24.84
C LEU A 101 20.71 -8.10 -26.11
N LEU A 102 21.75 -8.68 -26.73
CA LEU A 102 21.57 -9.54 -27.90
C LEU A 102 20.98 -10.89 -27.51
N HIS A 103 21.34 -11.42 -26.35
CA HIS A 103 20.74 -12.63 -25.79
C HIS A 103 19.23 -12.46 -25.57
N PHE A 104 18.82 -11.33 -24.97
CA PHE A 104 17.43 -10.94 -24.77
C PHE A 104 16.67 -10.92 -26.10
N ARG A 105 17.17 -10.17 -27.09
CA ARG A 105 16.53 -10.08 -28.41
C ARG A 105 16.44 -11.44 -29.11
N GLN A 106 17.45 -12.30 -28.95
CA GLN A 106 17.42 -13.66 -29.49
C GLN A 106 16.38 -14.54 -28.79
N LEU A 107 16.22 -14.44 -27.46
CA LEU A 107 15.18 -15.15 -26.72
C LEU A 107 13.78 -14.68 -27.15
N VAL A 108 13.57 -13.37 -27.28
CA VAL A 108 12.30 -12.81 -27.76
C VAL A 108 11.99 -13.27 -29.19
N GLY A 109 12.98 -13.28 -30.09
CA GLY A 109 12.82 -13.79 -31.45
C GLY A 109 12.51 -15.29 -31.50
N ARG A 110 13.13 -16.09 -30.62
CA ARG A 110 12.84 -17.53 -30.50
C ARG A 110 11.45 -17.79 -29.92
N ALA A 111 11.02 -17.00 -28.95
CA ALA A 111 9.70 -17.11 -28.34
C ALA A 111 8.60 -16.89 -29.40
N ALA A 112 8.76 -15.89 -30.26
CA ALA A 112 7.82 -15.60 -31.35
C ALA A 112 7.68 -16.74 -32.39
N ALA A 113 8.63 -17.66 -32.46
CA ALA A 113 8.62 -18.82 -33.36
C ALA A 113 8.26 -20.13 -32.64
N ALA A 114 8.02 -20.10 -31.32
CA ALA A 114 7.70 -21.26 -30.49
C ALA A 114 6.18 -21.40 -30.29
N GLY A 115 5.72 -22.59 -29.88
CA GLY A 115 4.34 -22.78 -29.43
C GLY A 115 4.07 -22.10 -28.08
N GLU A 116 2.80 -21.81 -27.76
CA GLU A 116 2.38 -20.93 -26.64
C GLU A 116 3.04 -21.26 -25.28
N ASP A 117 3.10 -22.52 -24.86
CA ASP A 117 3.74 -22.92 -23.59
C ASP A 117 5.26 -22.67 -23.58
N SER A 118 5.91 -22.89 -24.72
CA SER A 118 7.35 -22.65 -24.89
C SER A 118 7.65 -21.15 -25.07
N GLU A 119 6.70 -20.38 -25.58
CA GLU A 119 6.78 -18.93 -25.70
C GLU A 119 6.88 -18.29 -24.30
N LEU A 120 5.96 -18.62 -23.39
CA LEU A 120 5.94 -18.06 -22.02
C LEU A 120 7.25 -18.30 -21.25
N TYR A 121 7.75 -19.53 -21.27
CA TYR A 121 9.00 -19.87 -20.59
C TYR A 121 10.18 -19.06 -21.13
N THR A 122 10.25 -18.92 -22.47
CA THR A 122 11.35 -18.20 -23.14
C THR A 122 11.27 -16.68 -22.87
N LEU A 123 10.08 -16.10 -22.85
CA LEU A 123 9.89 -14.67 -22.53
C LEU A 123 10.21 -14.36 -21.07
N ARG A 124 9.82 -15.23 -20.11
CA ARG A 124 10.20 -15.07 -18.69
C ARG A 124 11.72 -15.17 -18.51
N ALA A 125 12.39 -16.09 -19.21
CA ALA A 125 13.85 -16.18 -19.22
C ALA A 125 14.49 -14.90 -19.80
N ALA A 126 13.90 -14.30 -20.83
CA ALA A 126 14.35 -13.04 -21.41
C ALA A 126 14.21 -11.88 -20.41
N LEU A 127 13.09 -11.78 -19.68
CA LEU A 127 12.86 -10.77 -18.65
C LEU A 127 13.80 -10.90 -17.45
N ALA A 128 14.22 -12.13 -17.10
CA ALA A 128 15.15 -12.38 -16.00
C ALA A 128 16.56 -11.78 -16.23
N LEU A 129 16.91 -11.44 -17.48
CA LEU A 129 18.17 -10.75 -17.80
C LEU A 129 18.18 -9.29 -17.34
N TRP A 130 17.02 -8.71 -17.07
CA TRP A 130 16.88 -7.31 -16.68
C TRP A 130 17.10 -7.16 -15.16
N GLN A 131 18.26 -6.64 -14.77
CA GLN A 131 18.69 -6.56 -13.38
C GLN A 131 18.75 -5.10 -12.91
N GLY A 132 17.61 -4.59 -12.44
CA GLY A 132 17.52 -3.24 -11.88
C GLY A 132 17.45 -2.11 -12.92
N PRO A 133 17.78 -0.86 -12.55
CA PRO A 133 17.66 0.28 -13.45
C PRO A 133 18.71 0.23 -14.57
N LEU A 134 18.28 0.42 -15.82
CA LEU A 134 19.13 0.43 -17.00
C LEU A 134 20.24 1.49 -16.88
N LEU A 135 21.49 1.06 -17.09
CA LEU A 135 22.64 1.96 -17.21
C LEU A 135 22.81 2.94 -16.02
N ALA A 136 22.38 2.55 -14.82
CA ALA A 136 22.37 3.42 -13.64
C ALA A 136 23.76 4.01 -13.28
N ASN A 137 24.82 3.28 -13.59
CA ASN A 137 26.22 3.65 -13.37
C ASN A 137 26.88 4.35 -14.58
N VAL A 138 26.12 4.69 -15.63
CA VAL A 138 26.65 5.31 -16.85
C VAL A 138 26.34 6.81 -16.87
N PRO A 139 27.36 7.67 -16.75
CA PRO A 139 27.16 9.12 -16.74
C PRO A 139 27.06 9.65 -18.19
N SER A 140 25.96 9.35 -18.88
CA SER A 140 25.70 9.82 -20.26
C SER A 140 24.28 10.34 -20.44
N GLY A 141 24.13 11.67 -20.53
CA GLY A 141 22.82 12.29 -20.73
C GLY A 141 22.15 11.87 -22.05
N LEU A 142 22.91 11.74 -23.13
CA LEU A 142 22.40 11.33 -24.44
C LEU A 142 21.81 9.92 -24.39
N LEU A 143 22.54 8.94 -23.83
CA LEU A 143 22.06 7.56 -23.79
C LEU A 143 20.82 7.41 -22.91
N HIS A 144 20.77 8.12 -21.77
CA HIS A 144 19.59 8.15 -20.89
C HIS A 144 18.38 8.83 -21.53
N ARG A 145 18.58 9.81 -22.41
CA ARG A 145 17.51 10.49 -23.13
C ARG A 145 16.99 9.68 -24.32
N ASP A 146 17.88 9.08 -25.12
CA ASP A 146 17.53 8.57 -26.45
C ASP A 146 17.46 7.04 -26.53
N GLU A 147 18.32 6.31 -25.79
CA GLU A 147 18.45 4.86 -25.92
C GLU A 147 17.79 4.10 -24.76
N VAL A 148 17.89 4.61 -23.51
CA VAL A 148 17.25 3.98 -22.35
C VAL A 148 15.72 3.88 -22.49
N PRO A 149 14.98 4.92 -22.94
CA PRO A 149 13.54 4.82 -23.14
C PRO A 149 13.17 3.78 -24.21
N ARG A 150 13.94 3.70 -25.31
CA ARG A 150 13.72 2.69 -26.37
C ARG A 150 13.90 1.26 -25.86
N LEU A 151 14.94 1.02 -25.07
CA LEU A 151 15.17 -0.29 -24.45
C LEU A 151 14.10 -0.61 -23.40
N ALA A 152 13.67 0.38 -22.63
CA ALA A 152 12.56 0.22 -21.69
C ALA A 152 11.27 -0.18 -22.43
N GLU A 153 10.96 0.43 -23.58
CA GLU A 153 9.83 0.04 -24.42
C GLU A 153 9.95 -1.41 -24.94
N GLU A 154 11.14 -1.86 -25.35
CA GLU A 154 11.37 -3.26 -25.74
C GLU A 154 11.04 -4.23 -24.59
N ARG A 155 11.43 -3.89 -23.35
CA ARG A 155 11.07 -4.67 -22.16
C ARG A 155 9.56 -4.68 -21.93
N LEU A 156 8.90 -3.52 -22.02
CA LEU A 156 7.47 -3.41 -21.78
C LEU A 156 6.67 -4.27 -22.76
N ARG A 157 7.03 -4.30 -24.04
CA ARG A 157 6.35 -5.16 -25.04
C ARG A 157 6.44 -6.65 -24.70
N VAL A 158 7.58 -7.10 -24.18
CA VAL A 158 7.76 -8.49 -23.73
C VAL A 158 6.91 -8.79 -22.51
N LEU A 159 6.87 -7.85 -21.56
CA LEU A 159 6.05 -7.97 -20.36
C LEU A 159 4.55 -8.00 -20.68
N GLU A 160 4.09 -7.16 -21.61
CA GLU A 160 2.72 -7.19 -22.13
C GLU A 160 2.36 -8.55 -22.70
N ARG A 161 3.24 -9.13 -23.53
CA ARG A 161 3.01 -10.45 -24.14
C ARG A 161 2.96 -11.56 -23.10
N VAL A 162 3.83 -11.52 -22.09
CA VAL A 162 3.78 -12.48 -20.96
C VAL A 162 2.43 -12.39 -20.25
N CYS A 163 1.96 -11.18 -19.94
CA CYS A 163 0.67 -11.00 -19.31
C CYS A 163 -0.49 -11.46 -20.21
N ASP A 164 -0.46 -11.19 -21.52
CA ASP A 164 -1.48 -11.67 -22.46
C ASP A 164 -1.55 -13.21 -22.45
N ILE A 165 -0.41 -13.89 -22.57
CA ILE A 165 -0.35 -15.36 -22.55
C ILE A 165 -0.87 -15.92 -21.22
N GLU A 166 -0.48 -15.35 -20.08
CA GLU A 166 -0.96 -15.83 -18.78
C GLU A 166 -2.47 -15.64 -18.57
N LEU A 167 -3.03 -14.53 -19.09
CA LEU A 167 -4.46 -14.29 -19.09
C LEU A 167 -5.20 -15.26 -20.03
N GLU A 168 -4.63 -15.57 -21.20
CA GLU A 168 -5.12 -16.59 -22.12
C GLU A 168 -5.10 -18.00 -21.52
N HIS A 169 -4.15 -18.30 -20.62
CA HIS A 169 -4.09 -19.59 -19.89
C HIS A 169 -4.96 -19.63 -18.62
N GLY A 170 -5.74 -18.58 -18.36
CA GLY A 170 -6.62 -18.50 -17.18
C GLY A 170 -5.87 -18.30 -15.86
N ARG A 171 -4.56 -18.02 -15.88
CA ARG A 171 -3.72 -17.78 -14.69
C ARG A 171 -3.91 -16.38 -14.11
N CYS A 172 -5.14 -15.87 -14.17
CA CYS A 172 -5.50 -14.50 -13.82
C CYS A 172 -5.04 -14.10 -12.41
N ARG A 173 -5.11 -15.02 -11.43
CA ARG A 173 -4.70 -14.74 -10.04
C ARG A 173 -3.19 -14.53 -9.86
N GLU A 174 -2.37 -15.21 -10.64
CA GLU A 174 -0.91 -15.10 -10.57
C GLU A 174 -0.45 -13.80 -11.24
N THR A 175 -1.03 -13.49 -12.40
CA THR A 175 -0.70 -12.29 -13.20
C THR A 175 -1.22 -10.99 -12.58
N LEU A 176 -2.24 -11.04 -11.71
CA LEU A 176 -2.82 -9.87 -11.04
C LEU A 176 -1.79 -9.08 -10.22
N VAL A 177 -0.87 -9.75 -9.52
CA VAL A 177 0.15 -9.10 -8.68
C VAL A 177 1.13 -8.32 -9.55
N ASP A 178 1.62 -8.96 -10.62
CA ASP A 178 2.58 -8.36 -11.54
C ASP A 178 1.94 -7.21 -12.34
N LEU A 179 0.70 -7.37 -12.80
CA LEU A 179 -0.06 -6.31 -13.47
C LEU A 179 -0.34 -5.11 -12.57
N TRP A 180 -0.61 -5.32 -11.28
CA TRP A 180 -0.84 -4.21 -10.36
C TRP A 180 0.43 -3.38 -10.14
N GLU A 181 1.59 -4.02 -9.95
CA GLU A 181 2.87 -3.31 -9.82
C GLU A 181 3.21 -2.52 -11.10
N VAL A 182 3.08 -3.16 -12.26
CA VAL A 182 3.44 -2.55 -13.55
C VAL A 182 2.51 -1.40 -13.93
N THR A 183 1.19 -1.51 -13.67
CA THR A 183 0.23 -0.41 -13.94
C THR A 183 0.44 0.82 -13.06
N ARG A 184 1.06 0.66 -11.88
CA ARG A 184 1.39 1.78 -10.99
C ARG A 184 2.72 2.43 -11.36
N VAL A 185 3.70 1.65 -11.83
CA VAL A 185 4.98 2.16 -12.34
C VAL A 185 4.82 2.84 -13.70
N TYR A 186 3.95 2.31 -14.57
CA TYR A 186 3.70 2.82 -15.92
C TYR A 186 2.22 3.19 -16.11
N PRO A 187 1.70 4.21 -15.40
CA PRO A 187 0.28 4.58 -15.43
C PRO A 187 -0.19 5.02 -16.82
N ALA A 188 0.67 5.65 -17.62
CA ALA A 188 0.34 6.06 -19.00
C ALA A 188 0.21 4.88 -19.98
N HIS A 189 0.63 3.68 -19.61
CA HIS A 189 0.58 2.50 -20.48
C HIS A 189 -0.77 1.80 -20.34
N GLU A 190 -1.77 2.29 -21.08
CA GLU A 190 -3.16 1.87 -20.94
C GLU A 190 -3.39 0.37 -21.13
N ARG A 191 -2.53 -0.32 -21.90
CA ARG A 191 -2.66 -1.76 -22.17
C ARG A 191 -2.50 -2.61 -20.91
N PHE A 192 -1.61 -2.25 -19.97
CA PHE A 192 -1.52 -2.94 -18.69
C PHE A 192 -2.78 -2.70 -17.85
N SER A 193 -3.41 -1.52 -17.98
CA SER A 193 -4.69 -1.23 -17.31
C SER A 193 -5.83 -2.05 -17.92
N GLU A 194 -5.85 -2.25 -19.24
CA GLU A 194 -6.78 -3.18 -19.91
C GLU A 194 -6.60 -4.61 -19.41
N GLN A 195 -5.36 -5.10 -19.34
CA GLN A 195 -5.04 -6.46 -18.85
C GLN A 195 -5.43 -6.63 -17.36
N LEU A 196 -5.17 -5.63 -16.52
CA LEU A 196 -5.56 -5.64 -15.12
C LEU A 196 -7.09 -5.66 -14.96
N MET A 197 -7.81 -4.82 -15.71
CA MET A 197 -9.27 -4.80 -15.71
C MET A 197 -9.86 -6.15 -16.15
N LEU A 198 -9.29 -6.77 -17.18
CA LEU A 198 -9.72 -8.08 -17.66
C LEU A 198 -9.48 -9.17 -16.61
N ALA A 199 -8.31 -9.16 -15.96
CA ALA A 199 -7.97 -10.12 -14.90
C ALA A 199 -8.88 -9.97 -13.67
N LEU A 200 -9.17 -8.74 -13.26
CA LEU A 200 -10.11 -8.43 -12.16
C LEU A 200 -11.52 -8.89 -12.51
N TYR A 201 -11.99 -8.63 -13.74
CA TYR A 201 -13.30 -9.06 -14.18
C TYR A 201 -13.44 -10.59 -14.22
N ARG A 202 -12.47 -11.30 -14.82
CA ARG A 202 -12.45 -12.78 -14.90
C ARG A 202 -12.35 -13.47 -13.54
N THR A 203 -11.86 -12.77 -12.51
CA THR A 203 -11.80 -13.29 -11.13
C THR A 203 -13.00 -12.91 -10.27
N GLY A 204 -14.04 -12.30 -10.87
CA GLY A 204 -15.28 -11.91 -10.19
C GLY A 204 -15.22 -10.56 -9.46
N ARG A 205 -14.15 -9.78 -9.65
CA ARG A 205 -13.91 -8.48 -8.99
C ARG A 205 -14.35 -7.31 -9.89
N GLN A 206 -15.61 -7.33 -10.34
CA GLN A 206 -16.16 -6.36 -11.30
C GLN A 206 -16.04 -4.90 -10.83
N THR A 207 -16.37 -4.62 -9.57
CA THR A 207 -16.31 -3.27 -8.98
C THR A 207 -14.89 -2.70 -9.01
N GLU A 208 -13.89 -3.56 -8.82
CA GLU A 208 -12.48 -3.16 -8.82
C GLU A 208 -11.98 -2.90 -10.24
N ALA A 209 -12.40 -3.70 -11.22
CA ALA A 209 -12.11 -3.44 -12.63
C ALA A 209 -12.66 -2.07 -13.08
N LEU A 210 -13.89 -1.72 -12.70
CA LEU A 210 -14.46 -0.40 -13.00
C LEU A 210 -13.79 0.74 -12.22
N SER A 211 -13.28 0.46 -11.02
CA SER A 211 -12.51 1.44 -10.24
C SER A 211 -11.16 1.74 -10.89
N GLU A 212 -10.48 0.72 -11.42
CA GLU A 212 -9.25 0.90 -12.18
C GLU A 212 -9.48 1.71 -13.46
N TYR A 213 -10.59 1.49 -14.18
CA TYR A 213 -10.96 2.34 -15.32
C TYR A 213 -11.10 3.82 -14.94
N ARG A 214 -11.83 4.12 -13.84
CA ARG A 214 -12.00 5.50 -13.37
C ARG A 214 -10.68 6.15 -13.02
N ARG A 215 -9.77 5.40 -12.36
CA ARG A 215 -8.43 5.87 -12.02
C ARG A 215 -7.61 6.22 -13.26
N ILE A 216 -7.53 5.33 -14.25
CA ILE A 216 -6.75 5.59 -15.47
C ILE A 216 -7.38 6.74 -16.28
N LYS A 217 -8.70 6.81 -16.35
CA LYS A 217 -9.41 7.91 -17.04
C LYS A 217 -9.14 9.27 -16.40
N ALA A 218 -9.13 9.36 -15.06
CA ALA A 218 -8.75 10.58 -14.36
C ALA A 218 -7.29 10.95 -14.66
N TYR A 219 -6.37 10.00 -14.56
CA TYR A 219 -4.95 10.21 -14.86
C TYR A 219 -4.71 10.71 -16.29
N LEU A 220 -5.28 10.05 -17.31
CA LEU A 220 -5.12 10.46 -18.71
C LEU A 220 -5.68 11.86 -18.98
N ARG A 221 -6.78 12.20 -18.32
CA ARG A 221 -7.41 13.52 -18.46
C ARG A 221 -6.62 14.63 -17.76
N GLU A 222 -6.11 14.37 -16.56
CA GLU A 222 -5.40 15.36 -15.73
C GLU A 222 -3.96 15.57 -16.19
N GLU A 223 -3.22 14.49 -16.48
CA GLU A 223 -1.78 14.56 -16.77
C GLU A 223 -1.48 14.66 -18.27
N LEU A 224 -2.33 14.08 -19.13
CA LEU A 224 -2.10 14.02 -20.58
C LEU A 224 -3.14 14.78 -21.40
N GLY A 225 -4.26 15.19 -20.80
CA GLY A 225 -5.35 15.88 -21.49
C GLY A 225 -6.04 15.06 -22.58
N VAL A 226 -5.94 13.73 -22.54
CA VAL A 226 -6.50 12.82 -23.55
C VAL A 226 -7.53 11.89 -22.94
N ASP A 227 -8.47 11.42 -23.77
CA ASP A 227 -9.44 10.40 -23.37
C ASP A 227 -8.84 8.98 -23.50
N PRO A 228 -9.37 7.99 -22.73
CA PRO A 228 -8.95 6.60 -22.82
C PRO A 228 -9.07 6.02 -24.24
N ARG A 229 -8.17 5.13 -24.63
CA ARG A 229 -8.19 4.47 -25.95
C ARG A 229 -9.45 3.61 -26.14
N PRO A 230 -9.87 3.37 -27.40
CA PRO A 230 -11.05 2.56 -27.70
C PRO A 230 -11.00 1.11 -27.18
N GLY A 231 -9.81 0.55 -26.93
CA GLY A 231 -9.67 -0.77 -26.30
C GLY A 231 -10.23 -0.78 -24.88
N LEU A 232 -9.73 0.13 -24.06
CA LEU A 232 -10.14 0.35 -22.68
C LEU A 232 -11.61 0.76 -22.53
N GLN A 233 -12.13 1.62 -23.41
CA GLN A 233 -13.55 2.00 -23.43
C GLN A 233 -14.47 0.81 -23.77
N ARG A 234 -14.08 -0.03 -24.74
CA ARG A 234 -14.85 -1.23 -25.10
C ARG A 234 -14.88 -2.24 -23.93
N LEU A 235 -13.77 -2.37 -23.22
CA LEU A 235 -13.68 -3.25 -22.05
C LEU A 235 -14.59 -2.77 -20.92
N GLU A 236 -14.62 -1.46 -20.62
CA GLU A 236 -15.58 -0.88 -19.67
C GLU A 236 -17.04 -1.23 -20.05
N LEU A 237 -17.41 -1.01 -21.30
CA LEU A 237 -18.77 -1.27 -21.78
C LEU A 237 -19.13 -2.77 -21.70
N ALA A 238 -18.20 -3.66 -22.03
CA ALA A 238 -18.41 -5.10 -21.93
C ALA A 238 -18.60 -5.55 -20.45
N ILE A 239 -17.78 -5.00 -19.55
CA ILE A 239 -17.90 -5.25 -18.10
C ILE A 239 -19.22 -4.73 -17.55
N LEU A 240 -19.70 -3.58 -18.00
CA LEU A 240 -21.01 -3.02 -17.60
C LEU A 240 -22.19 -3.83 -18.12
N ARG A 241 -22.05 -4.47 -19.29
CA ARG A 241 -23.06 -5.37 -19.88
C ARG A 241 -23.07 -6.76 -19.25
N GLY A 242 -22.00 -7.13 -18.55
CA GLY A 242 -21.83 -8.48 -18.01
C GLY A 242 -21.47 -9.51 -19.07
N ASP A 243 -20.80 -9.08 -20.15
CA ASP A 243 -20.41 -9.97 -21.24
C ASP A 243 -19.39 -11.01 -20.75
N ASP A 244 -19.55 -12.28 -21.13
CA ASP A 244 -18.55 -13.32 -20.82
C ASP A 244 -17.29 -13.11 -21.67
N LEU A 245 -16.29 -12.45 -21.10
CA LEU A 245 -15.04 -12.07 -21.76
C LEU A 245 -14.03 -13.23 -21.85
N GLY A 246 -14.53 -14.45 -22.02
CA GLY A 246 -13.79 -15.67 -22.30
C GLY A 246 -12.99 -16.16 -21.10
N THR A 247 -13.47 -17.20 -20.44
CA THR A 247 -12.55 -18.18 -19.86
C THR A 247 -12.00 -19.03 -21.02
N PRO A 248 -10.69 -19.28 -21.12
CA PRO A 248 -10.23 -20.36 -21.99
C PRO A 248 -10.93 -21.64 -21.51
N ASP A 249 -11.65 -22.26 -22.44
CA ASP A 249 -12.31 -23.55 -22.29
C ASP A 249 -11.25 -24.58 -21.88
N THR A 250 -11.05 -24.74 -20.57
CA THR A 250 -10.31 -25.88 -20.04
C THR A 250 -11.24 -27.07 -20.21
N GLY A 251 -11.14 -27.70 -21.38
CA GLY A 251 -11.90 -28.88 -21.78
C GLY A 251 -12.12 -29.85 -20.63
N HIS A 252 -13.22 -29.66 -19.93
CA HIS A 252 -13.91 -30.62 -19.12
C HIS A 252 -15.32 -30.61 -19.67
N ALA A 253 -15.51 -31.42 -20.72
CA ALA A 253 -16.83 -31.93 -21.02
C ALA A 253 -17.51 -32.35 -19.71
N PRO A 254 -18.79 -32.02 -19.48
CA PRO A 254 -19.50 -32.50 -18.30
C PRO A 254 -19.61 -34.02 -18.42
N VAL A 255 -18.70 -34.74 -17.77
CA VAL A 255 -18.87 -36.17 -17.56
C VAL A 255 -19.97 -36.31 -16.53
N SER A 256 -21.17 -36.58 -17.06
CA SER A 256 -22.27 -37.17 -16.33
C SER A 256 -21.78 -38.43 -15.61
N LEU A 257 -21.54 -38.31 -14.30
CA LEU A 257 -21.46 -39.45 -13.41
C LEU A 257 -22.77 -39.50 -12.62
N VAL A 258 -23.71 -40.23 -13.22
CA VAL A 258 -24.84 -40.83 -12.52
C VAL A 258 -24.29 -41.77 -11.44
N ALA A 259 -24.68 -41.54 -10.19
CA ALA A 259 -24.73 -42.55 -9.15
C ALA A 259 -25.90 -42.23 -8.19
N PRO A 260 -26.53 -43.26 -7.58
CA PRO A 260 -27.99 -43.35 -7.47
C PRO A 260 -28.57 -42.77 -6.17
N ALA A 261 -29.81 -42.31 -6.26
CA ALA A 261 -30.67 -41.96 -5.14
C ALA A 261 -31.16 -43.20 -4.37
N PRO A 262 -31.41 -43.12 -3.05
CA PRO A 262 -32.31 -44.03 -2.35
C PRO A 262 -33.79 -43.58 -2.54
N PRO A 263 -34.76 -44.52 -2.45
CA PRO A 263 -36.12 -44.34 -2.96
C PRO A 263 -37.08 -43.58 -2.01
N PRO A 264 -38.26 -43.17 -2.51
CA PRO A 264 -39.12 -42.17 -1.89
C PRO A 264 -40.22 -42.77 -0.99
N ALA A 265 -40.70 -41.95 -0.05
CA ALA A 265 -42.03 -42.06 0.52
C ALA A 265 -42.71 -40.68 0.47
N GLU A 266 -43.66 -40.52 -0.45
CA GLU A 266 -44.75 -39.53 -0.42
C GLU A 266 -45.73 -39.86 0.74
N PRO A 267 -46.72 -39.03 1.13
CA PRO A 267 -47.33 -37.85 0.47
C PRO A 267 -47.43 -36.63 1.45
N THR A 268 -47.89 -35.42 1.14
CA THR A 268 -49.17 -35.01 0.56
C THR A 268 -49.13 -33.48 0.37
N SER A 269 -49.62 -33.01 -0.76
CA SER A 269 -49.86 -31.60 -1.08
C SER A 269 -51.03 -31.05 -0.26
N ALA A 270 -50.87 -29.86 0.30
CA ALA A 270 -51.98 -28.96 0.61
C ALA A 270 -51.56 -27.52 0.35
N HIS A 271 -52.23 -26.91 -0.63
CA HIS A 271 -52.23 -25.48 -0.94
C HIS A 271 -52.42 -24.60 0.30
N VAL A 272 -51.60 -23.54 0.44
CA VAL A 272 -52.03 -22.23 0.95
C VAL A 272 -51.26 -21.13 0.20
N LEU A 273 -52.01 -20.09 -0.20
CA LEU A 273 -51.64 -18.85 -0.89
C LEU A 273 -50.45 -18.08 -0.27
N PRO A 274 -49.84 -17.13 -1.03
CA PRO A 274 -48.80 -16.25 -0.53
C PRO A 274 -49.37 -15.22 0.46
N PRO A 275 -48.64 -14.80 1.50
CA PRO A 275 -48.87 -13.50 2.09
C PRO A 275 -48.19 -12.46 1.19
N GLU A 276 -49.01 -11.73 0.43
CA GLU A 276 -48.71 -10.33 0.16
C GLU A 276 -48.78 -9.59 1.49
N ASP A 277 -47.69 -8.93 1.90
CA ASP A 277 -47.70 -7.57 2.47
C ASP A 277 -46.31 -7.19 3.04
N GLY A 278 -45.77 -6.08 2.52
CA GLY A 278 -44.90 -5.16 3.26
C GLY A 278 -43.43 -5.55 3.52
N GLY A 279 -42.57 -5.49 2.50
CA GLY A 279 -41.12 -5.64 2.66
C GLY A 279 -40.32 -4.51 2.02
N GLY A 280 -40.24 -3.35 2.67
CA GLY A 280 -39.37 -2.25 2.25
C GLY A 280 -37.88 -2.64 2.18
N PRO A 281 -37.04 -1.84 1.49
CA PRO A 281 -35.66 -2.21 1.16
C PRO A 281 -34.89 -2.71 2.38
N ALA A 282 -34.36 -3.92 2.28
CA ALA A 282 -33.54 -4.53 3.30
C ALA A 282 -32.19 -3.80 3.36
N ALA A 283 -31.81 -3.33 4.56
CA ALA A 283 -30.49 -2.78 4.82
C ALA A 283 -29.41 -3.78 4.39
N ALA A 284 -28.36 -3.28 3.73
CA ALA A 284 -27.26 -4.12 3.25
C ALA A 284 -26.62 -4.91 4.41
N PRO A 285 -26.26 -6.19 4.21
CA PRO A 285 -25.63 -6.98 5.25
C PRO A 285 -24.27 -6.39 5.66
N LEU A 286 -23.98 -6.38 6.96
CA LEU A 286 -22.68 -5.94 7.47
C LEU A 286 -21.55 -6.78 6.87
N PRO A 287 -20.39 -6.18 6.58
CA PRO A 287 -19.23 -6.94 6.09
C PRO A 287 -18.74 -7.93 7.17
N ALA A 288 -18.48 -9.17 6.76
CA ALA A 288 -17.91 -10.19 7.63
C ALA A 288 -16.41 -9.91 7.87
N VAL A 289 -15.90 -10.30 9.05
CA VAL A 289 -14.49 -10.19 9.41
C VAL A 289 -13.84 -11.58 9.40
N PRO A 290 -13.25 -12.02 8.27
CA PRO A 290 -12.68 -13.36 8.18
C PRO A 290 -11.48 -13.53 9.11
N GLY A 291 -11.54 -14.59 9.94
CA GLY A 291 -10.48 -14.98 10.85
C GLY A 291 -10.24 -14.01 12.01
N PHE A 292 -11.29 -13.35 12.53
CA PHE A 292 -11.19 -12.52 13.73
C PHE A 292 -10.58 -13.33 14.89
N THR A 293 -9.50 -12.82 15.48
CA THR A 293 -8.73 -13.52 16.52
C THR A 293 -8.25 -12.53 17.58
N GLY A 294 -8.25 -12.96 18.85
CA GLY A 294 -7.91 -12.13 20.01
C GLY A 294 -9.09 -11.25 20.47
N ARG A 295 -8.83 -10.39 21.46
CA ARG A 295 -9.79 -9.44 22.04
C ARG A 295 -10.98 -10.07 22.76
N ARG A 296 -10.78 -11.26 23.33
CA ARG A 296 -11.87 -11.99 24.00
C ARG A 296 -12.48 -11.19 25.14
N SER A 297 -11.66 -10.56 25.99
CA SER A 297 -12.16 -9.75 27.10
C SER A 297 -13.00 -8.58 26.63
N GLN A 298 -12.58 -7.88 25.57
CA GLN A 298 -13.38 -6.77 25.02
C GLN A 298 -14.70 -7.25 24.43
N VAL A 299 -14.72 -8.41 23.76
CA VAL A 299 -15.98 -9.01 23.27
C VAL A 299 -16.90 -9.39 24.43
N GLU A 300 -16.36 -10.02 25.48
CA GLU A 300 -17.11 -10.42 26.67
C GLU A 300 -17.68 -9.22 27.45
N GLU A 301 -17.04 -8.05 27.38
CA GLU A 301 -17.56 -6.80 27.97
C GLU A 301 -18.61 -6.11 27.06
N LEU A 302 -18.35 -6.06 25.74
CA LEU A 302 -19.18 -5.31 24.80
C LEU A 302 -20.52 -6.00 24.49
N VAL A 303 -20.53 -7.33 24.41
CA VAL A 303 -21.75 -8.07 24.07
C VAL A 303 -22.86 -7.82 25.11
N PRO A 304 -22.64 -8.02 26.43
CA PRO A 304 -23.65 -7.73 27.45
C PRO A 304 -24.04 -6.26 27.52
N LEU A 305 -23.08 -5.34 27.34
CA LEU A 305 -23.35 -3.90 27.33
C LEU A 305 -24.37 -3.54 26.24
N LEU A 306 -24.14 -4.05 25.02
CA LEU A 306 -24.97 -3.76 23.85
C LEU A 306 -26.29 -4.54 23.85
N THR A 307 -26.35 -5.74 24.44
CA THR A 307 -27.59 -6.53 24.48
C THR A 307 -28.45 -6.24 25.69
N SER A 308 -27.91 -5.61 26.75
CA SER A 308 -28.69 -5.20 27.92
C SER A 308 -29.95 -4.44 27.50
N ALA A 309 -31.09 -4.81 28.07
CA ALA A 309 -32.34 -4.08 27.91
C ALA A 309 -32.18 -2.75 28.67
N ALA A 310 -31.58 -1.76 28.02
CA ALA A 310 -31.40 -0.46 28.62
C ALA A 310 -32.77 0.12 29.00
N ALA A 311 -32.84 0.72 30.19
CA ALA A 311 -33.98 1.54 30.57
C ALA A 311 -34.27 2.57 29.45
N PRO A 312 -35.55 2.90 29.18
CA PRO A 312 -35.98 3.65 28.00
C PRO A 312 -35.37 5.06 27.82
N GLU A 313 -34.51 5.53 28.74
CA GLU A 313 -33.98 6.88 28.75
C GLU A 313 -32.63 7.07 28.04
N ARG A 314 -31.79 6.02 27.84
CA ARG A 314 -30.50 6.15 27.13
C ARG A 314 -30.08 4.89 26.37
N ALA A 315 -29.80 5.04 25.07
CA ALA A 315 -29.21 3.99 24.24
C ALA A 315 -27.78 3.66 24.70
N PRO A 316 -27.38 2.39 24.86
CA PRO A 316 -26.01 2.04 25.21
C PRO A 316 -25.05 2.43 24.09
N VAL A 317 -23.98 3.13 24.46
CA VAL A 317 -22.92 3.59 23.56
C VAL A 317 -21.59 2.99 24.01
N ALA A 318 -20.89 2.33 23.09
CA ALA A 318 -19.53 1.85 23.30
C ALA A 318 -18.56 2.61 22.39
N VAL A 319 -17.54 3.24 22.97
CA VAL A 319 -16.48 3.94 22.21
C VAL A 319 -15.25 3.05 22.17
N LEU A 320 -14.85 2.61 20.98
CA LEU A 320 -13.60 1.91 20.72
C LEU A 320 -12.55 2.93 20.32
N SER A 321 -11.54 3.14 21.18
CA SER A 321 -10.44 4.09 20.95
C SER A 321 -9.11 3.37 20.78
N GLY A 322 -8.11 4.02 20.17
CA GLY A 322 -6.77 3.46 20.04
C GLY A 322 -6.07 3.77 18.72
N ALA A 323 -4.86 3.25 18.57
CA ALA A 323 -3.96 3.53 17.45
C ALA A 323 -4.56 3.20 16.06
N PRO A 324 -4.10 3.87 14.99
CA PRO A 324 -4.52 3.55 13.63
C PRO A 324 -4.07 2.12 13.25
N GLY A 325 -4.95 1.34 12.63
CA GLY A 325 -4.68 -0.06 12.28
C GLY A 325 -4.73 -1.08 13.44
N ILE A 326 -5.12 -0.67 14.66
CA ILE A 326 -5.21 -1.54 15.84
C ILE A 326 -6.42 -2.49 15.84
N GLY A 327 -7.31 -2.38 14.84
CA GLY A 327 -8.46 -3.28 14.66
C GLY A 327 -9.77 -2.82 15.29
N LYS A 328 -9.97 -1.52 15.54
CA LYS A 328 -11.23 -0.97 16.11
C LYS A 328 -12.46 -1.34 15.28
N THR A 329 -12.43 -1.07 13.97
CA THR A 329 -13.50 -1.40 13.01
C THR A 329 -13.74 -2.90 12.93
N ALA A 330 -12.67 -3.70 12.96
CA ALA A 330 -12.78 -5.16 12.96
C ALA A 330 -13.48 -5.70 14.22
N LEU A 331 -13.17 -5.15 15.40
CA LEU A 331 -13.85 -5.51 16.66
C LEU A 331 -15.32 -5.07 16.63
N ALA A 332 -15.61 -3.84 16.17
CA ALA A 332 -16.97 -3.33 16.04
C ALA A 332 -17.84 -4.24 15.15
N LEU A 333 -17.35 -4.59 13.96
CA LEU A 333 -18.05 -5.47 13.02
C LEU A 333 -18.21 -6.90 13.55
N HIS A 334 -17.20 -7.41 14.25
CA HIS A 334 -17.27 -8.74 14.86
C HIS A 334 -18.33 -8.80 15.96
N VAL A 335 -18.33 -7.83 16.88
CA VAL A 335 -19.33 -7.73 17.94
C VAL A 335 -20.72 -7.54 17.35
N ALA A 336 -20.86 -6.67 16.34
CA ALA A 336 -22.13 -6.45 15.65
C ALA A 336 -22.70 -7.73 15.02
N HIS A 337 -21.84 -8.56 14.42
CA HIS A 337 -22.26 -9.88 13.91
C HIS A 337 -22.79 -10.78 15.04
N LEU A 338 -22.08 -10.83 16.18
CA LEU A 338 -22.48 -11.67 17.34
C LEU A 338 -23.82 -11.23 17.95
N VAL A 339 -24.08 -9.92 18.01
CA VAL A 339 -25.29 -9.38 18.64
C VAL A 339 -26.43 -9.13 17.66
N SER A 340 -26.22 -9.31 16.36
CA SER A 340 -27.19 -9.00 15.29
C SER A 340 -28.61 -9.50 15.55
N GLY A 341 -28.76 -10.70 16.13
CA GLY A 341 -30.07 -11.28 16.50
C GLY A 341 -30.85 -10.50 17.57
N HIS A 342 -30.21 -9.61 18.32
CA HIS A 342 -30.85 -8.74 19.32
C HIS A 342 -31.32 -7.39 18.75
N PHE A 343 -31.06 -7.14 17.46
CA PHE A 343 -31.36 -5.90 16.78
C PHE A 343 -32.28 -6.15 15.58
N PRO A 344 -33.60 -6.31 15.80
CA PRO A 344 -34.56 -6.56 14.72
C PRO A 344 -34.65 -5.41 13.70
N GLY A 345 -34.21 -4.20 14.09
CA GLY A 345 -34.10 -3.05 13.20
C GLY A 345 -32.90 -3.12 12.26
N GLY A 346 -32.05 -4.14 12.41
CA GLY A 346 -30.83 -4.34 11.65
C GLY A 346 -29.62 -3.68 12.30
N CYS A 347 -28.50 -3.80 11.60
CA CYS A 347 -27.24 -3.18 11.98
C CYS A 347 -26.73 -2.33 10.82
N LEU A 348 -26.44 -1.06 11.07
CA LEU A 348 -26.00 -0.09 10.05
C LEU A 348 -24.56 0.33 10.33
N LEU A 349 -23.72 0.31 9.30
CA LEU A 349 -22.36 0.83 9.33
C LEU A 349 -22.33 2.17 8.60
N LEU A 350 -21.88 3.22 9.29
CA LEU A 350 -21.77 4.57 8.75
C LEU A 350 -20.33 5.09 8.94
N PRO A 351 -19.53 5.18 7.87
CA PRO A 351 -18.22 5.82 7.90
C PRO A 351 -18.36 7.33 8.13
N LEU A 352 -17.63 7.87 9.12
CA LEU A 352 -17.61 9.28 9.49
C LEU A 352 -16.36 10.03 8.98
N THR A 353 -15.57 9.36 8.14
CA THR A 353 -14.49 9.96 7.36
C THR A 353 -14.61 9.56 5.90
N SER A 354 -14.32 10.50 5.01
CA SER A 354 -14.20 10.25 3.58
C SER A 354 -13.00 9.36 3.26
N PRO A 355 -12.93 8.76 2.05
CA PRO A 355 -11.76 7.98 1.61
C PRO A 355 -10.44 8.75 1.69
N ASP A 356 -10.49 10.07 1.51
CA ASP A 356 -9.33 10.97 1.60
C ASP A 356 -8.93 11.30 3.06
N GLY A 357 -9.63 10.70 4.04
CA GLY A 357 -9.37 10.83 5.47
C GLY A 357 -9.91 12.10 6.11
N THR A 358 -10.63 12.94 5.37
CA THR A 358 -11.28 14.14 5.91
C THR A 358 -12.54 13.77 6.72
N PRO A 359 -12.83 14.49 7.82
CA PRO A 359 -14.07 14.28 8.58
C PRO A 359 -15.29 14.54 7.70
N ARG A 360 -16.21 13.59 7.67
CA ARG A 360 -17.44 13.71 6.90
C ARG A 360 -18.40 14.69 7.60
N PRO A 361 -19.09 15.59 6.87
CA PRO A 361 -20.04 16.52 7.46
C PRO A 361 -21.18 15.80 8.19
N THR A 362 -21.53 16.27 9.38
CA THR A 362 -22.56 15.64 10.22
C THR A 362 -23.94 15.60 9.54
N GLU A 363 -24.27 16.64 8.76
CA GLU A 363 -25.56 16.74 8.06
C GLU A 363 -25.71 15.66 6.98
N GLU A 364 -24.63 15.33 6.29
CA GLU A 364 -24.60 14.30 5.25
C GLU A 364 -24.76 12.90 5.88
N ALA A 365 -24.01 12.63 6.95
CA ALA A 365 -24.14 11.40 7.72
C ALA A 365 -25.55 11.23 8.32
N ALA A 366 -26.16 12.32 8.79
CA ALA A 366 -27.52 12.31 9.32
C ALA A 366 -28.59 12.18 8.23
N ALA A 367 -28.34 12.66 7.00
CA ALA A 367 -29.20 12.42 5.85
C ALA A 367 -29.16 10.94 5.44
N GLU A 368 -27.96 10.36 5.28
CA GLU A 368 -27.80 8.93 4.96
C GLU A 368 -28.44 8.04 6.03
N LEU A 369 -28.28 8.37 7.31
CA LEU A 369 -28.95 7.65 8.39
C LEU A 369 -30.47 7.77 8.30
N ARG A 370 -31.01 8.95 7.97
CA ARG A 370 -32.46 9.15 7.76
C ARG A 370 -32.99 8.43 6.53
N ASP A 371 -32.19 8.27 5.48
CA ASP A 371 -32.60 7.54 4.27
C ASP A 371 -32.52 6.02 4.50
N ALA A 372 -31.54 5.57 5.30
CA ALA A 372 -31.39 4.17 5.70
C ALA A 372 -32.42 3.73 6.75
N LEU A 373 -32.87 4.66 7.61
CA LEU A 373 -33.96 4.45 8.57
C LEU A 373 -35.31 4.77 7.88
N PRO A 374 -36.23 3.82 7.69
CA PRO A 374 -37.49 4.11 7.00
C PRO A 374 -38.34 5.18 7.72
N PRO A 375 -39.15 5.96 6.98
CA PRO A 375 -39.96 7.03 7.56
C PRO A 375 -40.98 6.49 8.57
N GLY A 376 -40.98 7.05 9.78
CA GLY A 376 -41.81 6.61 10.89
C GLY A 376 -41.00 5.89 11.97
N SER A 377 -40.05 6.59 12.60
CA SER A 377 -39.31 6.16 13.79
C SER A 377 -40.20 6.12 15.05
N GLY A 378 -41.35 5.48 14.93
CA GLY A 378 -42.32 5.21 15.98
C GLY A 378 -43.08 3.93 15.62
N ALA A 379 -42.72 2.83 16.30
CA ALA A 379 -43.46 1.57 16.40
C ALA A 379 -43.28 0.47 15.32
N GLY A 380 -42.32 0.55 14.39
CA GLY A 380 -42.23 -0.43 13.28
C GLY A 380 -41.15 -1.52 13.34
N ARG A 381 -39.87 -1.19 13.60
CA ARG A 381 -38.75 -2.12 13.34
C ARG A 381 -37.93 -2.56 14.55
N GLY A 382 -38.29 -2.17 15.76
CA GLY A 382 -37.56 -2.56 16.97
C GLY A 382 -36.12 -2.00 17.02
N ARG A 383 -35.30 -2.52 17.92
CA ARG A 383 -33.97 -1.99 18.26
C ARG A 383 -32.97 -2.07 17.09
N THR A 384 -32.26 -0.98 16.78
CA THR A 384 -31.21 -0.92 15.73
C THR A 384 -29.82 -0.73 16.34
N LEU A 385 -28.79 -1.37 15.76
CA LEU A 385 -27.39 -1.15 16.12
C LEU A 385 -26.71 -0.24 15.09
N LEU A 386 -26.14 0.88 15.54
CA LEU A 386 -25.32 1.75 14.69
C LEU A 386 -23.83 1.51 14.94
N ILE A 387 -23.06 1.40 13.86
CA ILE A 387 -21.60 1.41 13.88
C ILE A 387 -21.14 2.71 13.22
N LEU A 388 -20.59 3.62 14.02
CA LEU A 388 -20.09 4.92 13.57
C LEU A 388 -18.57 4.84 13.46
N ASP A 389 -18.05 4.72 12.23
CA ASP A 389 -16.65 4.33 11.99
C ASP A 389 -15.72 5.53 11.72
N ASP A 390 -14.56 5.56 12.38
CA ASP A 390 -13.50 6.58 12.35
C ASP A 390 -13.96 8.00 12.74
N ALA A 391 -14.78 8.13 13.78
CA ALA A 391 -15.22 9.44 14.30
C ALA A 391 -14.04 10.31 14.74
N VAL A 392 -13.99 11.56 14.26
CA VAL A 392 -12.91 12.52 14.58
C VAL A 392 -13.34 13.51 15.67
N HIS A 393 -14.64 13.84 15.75
CA HIS A 393 -15.17 14.75 16.78
C HIS A 393 -16.49 14.24 17.38
N PRO A 394 -16.75 14.47 18.69
CA PRO A 394 -18.03 14.12 19.32
C PRO A 394 -19.25 14.69 18.60
N ASP A 395 -19.15 15.88 18.01
CA ASP A 395 -20.27 16.54 17.33
C ASP A 395 -20.68 15.86 16.01
N GLN A 396 -19.84 14.98 15.44
CA GLN A 396 -20.26 14.12 14.34
C GLN A 396 -21.21 13.01 14.81
N VAL A 397 -21.07 12.60 16.07
CA VAL A 397 -21.74 11.42 16.63
C VAL A 397 -23.05 11.79 17.31
N ARG A 398 -23.09 12.91 18.04
CA ARG A 398 -24.25 13.30 18.87
C ARG A 398 -25.58 13.29 18.12
N PRO A 399 -25.72 13.93 16.94
CA PRO A 399 -27.01 13.96 16.24
C PRO A 399 -27.47 12.57 15.75
N LEU A 400 -26.51 11.70 15.42
CA LEU A 400 -26.77 10.33 14.95
C LEU A 400 -27.27 9.43 16.09
N LEU A 401 -26.72 9.62 17.30
CA LEU A 401 -27.21 8.92 18.49
C LEU A 401 -28.64 9.36 18.85
N THR A 402 -28.95 10.66 18.74
CA THR A 402 -30.31 11.17 18.97
C THR A 402 -31.30 10.60 17.95
N ALA A 403 -30.89 10.46 16.69
CA ALA A 403 -31.72 9.86 15.65
C ALA A 403 -32.01 8.36 15.88
N ASN A 404 -31.14 7.65 16.59
CA ASN A 404 -31.30 6.23 16.96
C ASN A 404 -31.83 6.05 18.38
N ALA A 405 -32.83 6.84 18.77
CA ALA A 405 -33.47 6.74 20.07
C ALA A 405 -34.06 5.33 20.29
N GLY A 406 -33.55 4.60 21.28
CA GLY A 406 -33.97 3.23 21.61
C GLY A 406 -33.12 2.11 20.99
N GLY A 407 -32.07 2.43 20.24
CA GLY A 407 -31.11 1.47 19.69
C GLY A 407 -29.87 1.26 20.57
N ALA A 408 -28.76 0.81 19.96
CA ALA A 408 -27.43 0.82 20.55
C ALA A 408 -26.42 1.37 19.53
N ALA A 409 -25.25 1.82 20.00
CA ALA A 409 -24.21 2.32 19.11
C ALA A 409 -22.79 1.85 19.51
N ILE A 410 -21.99 1.50 18.51
CA ILE A 410 -20.54 1.33 18.61
C ILE A 410 -19.91 2.47 17.82
N VAL A 411 -19.03 3.23 18.46
CA VAL A 411 -18.29 4.34 17.85
C VAL A 411 -16.82 3.95 17.80
N THR A 412 -16.23 3.90 16.61
CA THR A 412 -14.77 3.74 16.50
C THR A 412 -14.15 5.13 16.34
N SER A 413 -13.09 5.41 17.10
CA SER A 413 -12.37 6.67 17.03
C SER A 413 -10.90 6.45 17.37
N ARG A 414 -10.06 7.42 17.02
CA ARG A 414 -8.68 7.46 17.50
C ARG A 414 -8.62 8.04 18.92
N MET A 415 -9.58 8.91 19.24
CA MET A 415 -9.73 9.59 20.52
C MET A 415 -10.66 8.81 21.46
N GLY A 416 -10.55 9.06 22.76
CA GLY A 416 -11.50 8.52 23.75
C GLY A 416 -12.89 9.16 23.73
N LEU A 417 -13.05 10.29 23.02
CA LEU A 417 -14.30 11.07 22.92
C LEU A 417 -14.94 11.37 24.29
N ALA A 418 -14.15 11.80 25.28
CA ALA A 418 -14.61 12.02 26.66
C ALA A 418 -15.86 12.92 26.75
N ALA A 419 -15.96 13.96 25.92
CA ALA A 419 -17.12 14.84 25.88
C ALA A 419 -18.41 14.16 25.35
N LEU A 420 -18.29 13.10 24.55
CA LEU A 420 -19.43 12.27 24.15
C LEU A 420 -19.91 11.44 25.34
N VAL A 421 -18.99 10.76 26.01
CA VAL A 421 -19.27 9.90 27.17
C VAL A 421 -19.87 10.69 28.33
N ALA A 422 -19.34 11.88 28.60
CA ALA A 422 -19.88 12.77 29.63
C ALA A 422 -21.33 13.23 29.35
N THR A 423 -21.74 13.30 28.07
CA THR A 423 -23.07 13.82 27.68
C THR A 423 -24.09 12.71 27.42
N HIS A 424 -23.66 11.58 26.85
CA HIS A 424 -24.54 10.49 26.40
C HIS A 424 -24.36 9.20 27.22
N GLY A 425 -23.43 9.18 28.16
CA GLY A 425 -23.02 7.97 28.87
C GLY A 425 -22.21 7.03 27.97
N GLY A 426 -22.03 5.80 28.44
CA GLY A 426 -21.33 4.75 27.69
C GLY A 426 -19.97 4.37 28.28
N THR A 427 -19.34 3.39 27.66
CA THR A 427 -18.02 2.88 28.05
C THR A 427 -16.98 3.21 26.99
N VAL A 428 -15.75 3.50 27.43
CA VAL A 428 -14.60 3.67 26.53
C VAL A 428 -13.70 2.46 26.65
N HIS A 429 -13.51 1.75 25.55
CA HIS A 429 -12.57 0.64 25.46
C HIS A 429 -11.36 1.11 24.64
N ARG A 430 -10.25 1.37 25.32
CA ARG A 430 -8.97 1.72 24.66
C ARG A 430 -8.25 0.44 24.25
N LEU A 431 -8.06 0.27 22.95
CA LEU A 431 -7.38 -0.87 22.35
C LEU A 431 -5.88 -0.55 22.16
N GLY A 432 -5.01 -1.30 22.85
CA GLY A 432 -3.56 -1.32 22.60
C GLY A 432 -3.18 -2.42 21.61
N ALA A 433 -1.90 -2.78 21.48
CA ALA A 433 -1.48 -3.96 20.70
C ALA A 433 -2.13 -5.28 21.21
N LEU A 434 -2.04 -6.37 20.45
CA LEU A 434 -2.48 -7.69 20.92
C LEU A 434 -1.52 -8.24 21.97
N GLY A 435 -2.01 -9.13 22.83
CA GLY A 435 -1.13 -9.92 23.68
C GLY A 435 -0.24 -10.86 22.85
N PRO A 436 0.90 -11.34 23.39
CA PRO A 436 1.76 -12.30 22.69
C PRO A 436 1.02 -13.57 22.25
N GLU A 437 0.19 -14.14 23.14
CA GLU A 437 -0.60 -15.33 22.84
C GLU A 437 -1.70 -15.07 21.80
N GLU A 438 -2.35 -13.90 21.86
CA GLU A 438 -3.36 -13.51 20.87
C GLU A 438 -2.74 -13.29 19.49
N SER A 439 -1.54 -12.70 19.44
CA SER A 439 -0.77 -12.49 18.20
C SER A 439 -0.37 -13.83 17.58
N TYR A 440 0.10 -14.76 18.41
CA TYR A 440 0.46 -16.11 17.98
C TYR A 440 -0.78 -16.88 17.49
N ALA A 441 -1.91 -16.75 18.19
CA ALA A 441 -3.19 -17.31 17.77
C ALA A 441 -3.66 -16.73 16.43
N LEU A 442 -3.49 -15.43 16.18
CA LEU A 442 -3.83 -14.80 14.90
C LEU A 442 -3.01 -15.41 13.76
N LEU A 443 -1.68 -15.52 13.91
CA LEU A 443 -0.84 -16.17 12.90
C LEU A 443 -1.26 -17.62 12.67
N THR A 444 -1.60 -18.35 13.75
CA THR A 444 -2.05 -19.74 13.69
C THR A 444 -3.38 -19.87 12.93
N ALA A 445 -4.32 -18.97 13.17
CA ALA A 445 -5.62 -18.96 12.50
C ALA A 445 -5.50 -18.66 11.00
N VAL A 446 -4.57 -17.78 10.62
CA VAL A 446 -4.40 -17.35 9.23
C VAL A 446 -3.50 -18.31 8.42
N LEU A 447 -2.37 -18.76 8.99
CA LEU A 447 -1.37 -19.59 8.31
C LEU A 447 -1.64 -21.09 8.43
N GLY A 448 -2.52 -21.49 9.36
CA GLY A 448 -2.74 -22.89 9.72
C GLY A 448 -1.80 -23.38 10.82
N ARG A 449 -2.31 -24.34 11.62
CA ARG A 449 -1.59 -24.89 12.79
C ARG A 449 -0.29 -25.58 12.42
N GLU A 450 -0.27 -26.35 11.35
CA GLU A 450 0.91 -27.13 10.95
C GLU A 450 2.11 -26.23 10.65
N ARG A 451 1.90 -25.16 9.89
CA ARG A 451 2.98 -24.25 9.49
C ARG A 451 3.56 -23.46 10.67
N VAL A 452 2.70 -23.04 11.59
CA VAL A 452 3.14 -22.32 12.80
C VAL A 452 3.80 -23.27 13.81
N ALA A 453 3.31 -24.50 13.94
CA ALA A 453 3.90 -25.53 14.80
C ALA A 453 5.24 -26.06 14.26
N ALA A 454 5.47 -26.02 12.94
CA ALA A 454 6.75 -26.38 12.33
C ALA A 454 7.89 -25.40 12.72
N GLU A 455 7.55 -24.15 13.06
CA GLU A 455 8.55 -23.14 13.44
C GLU A 455 8.02 -22.13 14.48
N PRO A 456 7.79 -22.58 15.73
CA PRO A 456 7.13 -21.77 16.75
C PRO A 456 7.97 -20.57 17.18
N ALA A 457 9.30 -20.72 17.24
CA ALA A 457 10.22 -19.63 17.56
C ALA A 457 10.22 -18.54 16.48
N GLY A 458 10.19 -18.92 15.20
CA GLY A 458 10.11 -17.98 14.08
C GLY A 458 8.78 -17.22 14.05
N ALA A 459 7.67 -17.91 14.34
CA ALA A 459 6.36 -17.28 14.45
C ALA A 459 6.31 -16.27 15.61
N ARG A 460 6.85 -16.59 16.79
CA ARG A 460 6.95 -15.65 17.92
C ARG A 460 7.82 -14.45 17.57
N LEU A 461 8.99 -14.66 16.97
CA LEU A 461 9.86 -13.58 16.51
C LEU A 461 9.12 -12.66 15.52
N LEU A 462 8.34 -13.23 14.59
CA LEU A 462 7.53 -12.43 13.67
C LEU A 462 6.51 -11.56 14.41
N THR A 463 5.84 -12.10 15.44
CA THR A 463 4.89 -11.30 16.23
C THR A 463 5.55 -10.13 16.96
N GLU A 464 6.75 -10.35 17.52
CA GLU A 464 7.54 -9.32 18.20
C GLU A 464 7.99 -8.23 17.21
N VAL A 465 8.46 -8.61 16.02
CA VAL A 465 8.90 -7.66 14.97
C VAL A 465 7.74 -6.81 14.46
N CYS A 466 6.54 -7.40 14.36
CA CYS A 466 5.31 -6.66 14.05
C CYS A 466 4.80 -5.81 15.22
N GLY A 467 5.47 -5.82 16.39
CA GLY A 467 5.05 -5.11 17.59
C GLY A 467 3.69 -5.57 18.11
N HIS A 468 3.29 -6.81 17.83
CA HIS A 468 1.94 -7.32 18.12
C HIS A 468 0.79 -6.49 17.51
N HIS A 469 1.07 -5.73 16.45
CA HIS A 469 0.11 -4.86 15.80
C HIS A 469 -0.77 -5.66 14.81
N PRO A 470 -2.11 -5.69 14.96
CA PRO A 470 -3.01 -6.52 14.14
C PRO A 470 -2.83 -6.34 12.63
N LEU A 471 -2.80 -5.10 12.13
CA LEU A 471 -2.62 -4.85 10.71
C LEU A 471 -1.26 -5.35 10.20
N ALA A 472 -0.19 -5.18 10.99
CA ALA A 472 1.14 -5.64 10.62
C ALA A 472 1.21 -7.17 10.56
N LEU A 473 0.58 -7.85 11.54
CA LEU A 473 0.48 -9.30 11.59
C LEU A 473 -0.32 -9.85 10.40
N ARG A 474 -1.44 -9.22 10.02
CA ARG A 474 -2.22 -9.64 8.85
C ARG A 474 -1.44 -9.47 7.55
N ILE A 475 -0.70 -8.37 7.39
CA ILE A 475 0.18 -8.15 6.22
C ILE A 475 1.29 -9.21 6.17
N ALA A 476 1.95 -9.47 7.30
CA ALA A 476 2.99 -10.51 7.38
C ALA A 476 2.43 -11.90 7.08
N ALA A 477 1.26 -12.25 7.62
CA ALA A 477 0.61 -13.52 7.37
C ALA A 477 0.19 -13.66 5.90
N ALA A 478 -0.39 -12.63 5.28
CA ALA A 478 -0.73 -12.63 3.87
C ALA A 478 0.49 -12.88 2.98
N ARG A 479 1.65 -12.27 3.30
CA ARG A 479 2.92 -12.52 2.59
C ARG A 479 3.41 -13.96 2.71
N LEU A 480 3.20 -14.59 3.86
CA LEU A 480 3.57 -16.01 4.07
C LEU A 480 2.61 -16.95 3.33
N LEU A 481 1.32 -16.61 3.24
CA LEU A 481 0.34 -17.37 2.46
C LEU A 481 0.68 -17.37 0.97
N THR A 482 1.10 -16.23 0.42
CA THR A 482 1.49 -16.12 -1.00
C THR A 482 2.90 -16.65 -1.29
N ARG A 483 3.67 -17.02 -0.25
CA ARG A 483 5.03 -17.57 -0.38
C ARG A 483 5.21 -18.81 0.50
N PRO A 484 4.76 -20.00 0.04
CA PRO A 484 4.76 -21.22 0.85
C PRO A 484 6.13 -21.66 1.36
N LEU A 485 7.19 -21.39 0.59
CA LEU A 485 8.57 -21.74 0.95
C LEU A 485 9.22 -20.77 1.96
N LEU A 486 8.64 -19.57 2.15
CA LEU A 486 9.19 -18.57 3.06
C LEU A 486 8.84 -18.93 4.51
N LYS A 487 9.85 -19.00 5.37
CA LYS A 487 9.65 -19.31 6.79
C LYS A 487 9.27 -18.07 7.60
N PRO A 488 8.54 -18.21 8.72
CA PRO A 488 8.24 -17.10 9.62
C PRO A 488 9.49 -16.35 10.10
N ALA A 489 10.59 -17.04 10.47
CA ALA A 489 11.83 -16.37 10.87
C ALA A 489 12.47 -15.56 9.74
N ASP A 490 12.49 -16.09 8.51
CA ASP A 490 13.01 -15.38 7.33
C ASP A 490 12.20 -14.11 7.06
N CYS A 491 10.87 -14.20 7.17
CA CYS A 491 9.97 -13.05 7.06
C CYS A 491 10.25 -12.02 8.16
N ALA A 492 10.42 -12.44 9.41
CA ALA A 492 10.74 -11.56 10.52
C ALA A 492 12.09 -10.85 10.33
N HIS A 493 13.11 -11.59 9.88
CA HIS A 493 14.42 -11.02 9.55
C HIS A 493 14.33 -10.00 8.43
N TRP A 494 13.62 -10.33 7.35
CA TRP A 494 13.39 -9.42 6.24
C TRP A 494 12.65 -8.16 6.68
N LEU A 495 11.61 -8.26 7.53
CA LEU A 495 10.87 -7.09 8.01
C LEU A 495 11.78 -6.15 8.82
N ARG A 496 12.57 -6.68 9.76
CA ARG A 496 13.45 -5.88 10.63
C ARG A 496 14.33 -4.88 9.90
N HIS A 497 14.85 -5.23 8.72
CA HIS A 497 15.75 -4.36 7.93
C HIS A 497 15.04 -3.22 7.18
N GLY A 498 13.71 -3.14 7.22
CA GLY A 498 12.97 -2.13 6.46
C GLY A 498 11.65 -1.72 7.10
N LEU A 499 11.51 -1.84 8.42
CA LEU A 499 10.32 -1.38 9.14
C LEU A 499 10.18 0.17 9.11
N PRO A 500 8.94 0.69 9.09
CA PRO A 500 7.69 -0.01 8.78
C PRO A 500 7.47 -0.19 7.28
N GLY A 501 8.35 0.33 6.41
CA GLY A 501 8.18 0.38 4.95
C GLY A 501 7.91 -0.96 4.25
N ARG A 502 8.34 -2.08 4.85
CA ARG A 502 8.09 -3.44 4.32
C ARG A 502 6.72 -4.03 4.74
N LEU A 503 6.02 -3.39 5.66
CA LEU A 503 4.67 -3.77 6.11
C LEU A 503 3.60 -3.11 5.23
N SER A 504 3.62 -3.42 3.94
CA SER A 504 2.60 -3.05 2.98
C SER A 504 2.30 -4.23 2.07
N LEU A 505 1.07 -4.39 1.62
CA LEU A 505 0.70 -5.28 0.52
C LEU A 505 0.46 -4.41 -0.71
N ALA A 506 1.01 -4.82 -1.86
CA ALA A 506 0.88 -4.04 -3.09
C ALA A 506 -0.58 -4.04 -3.58
N ASP A 507 -1.28 -5.16 -3.45
CA ASP A 507 -2.63 -5.38 -3.97
C ASP A 507 -3.76 -4.62 -3.23
N ASP A 508 -3.52 -4.04 -2.05
CA ASP A 508 -4.51 -3.22 -1.32
C ASP A 508 -3.84 -2.09 -0.51
N PRO A 509 -4.03 -0.81 -0.88
CA PRO A 509 -3.51 0.33 -0.11
C PRO A 509 -3.96 0.37 1.35
N ARG A 510 -5.14 -0.20 1.68
CA ARG A 510 -5.64 -0.31 3.07
C ARG A 510 -4.83 -1.32 3.88
N MET A 511 -4.08 -2.19 3.22
CA MET A 511 -3.16 -3.16 3.82
C MET A 511 -1.73 -2.61 3.84
N SER A 512 -1.57 -1.34 4.24
CA SER A 512 -0.28 -0.67 4.37
C SER A 512 -0.16 0.03 5.71
N VAL A 513 0.76 -0.46 6.55
CA VAL A 513 1.11 0.21 7.81
C VAL A 513 1.72 1.60 7.54
N PRO A 514 2.72 1.78 6.63
CA PRO A 514 3.27 3.10 6.35
C PRO A 514 2.20 4.14 5.99
N LEU A 515 1.31 3.83 5.03
CA LEU A 515 0.27 4.76 4.60
C LEU A 515 -0.72 5.06 5.73
N THR A 516 -1.14 4.04 6.48
CA THR A 516 -2.02 4.20 7.65
C THR A 516 -1.41 5.13 8.70
N LEU A 517 -0.09 5.07 8.90
CA LEU A 517 0.63 5.95 9.82
C LEU A 517 0.84 7.35 9.24
N ASP A 518 1.20 7.47 7.96
CA ASP A 518 1.33 8.74 7.25
C ASP A 518 0.02 9.54 7.31
N GLU A 519 -1.11 8.88 7.03
CA GLU A 519 -2.45 9.48 7.15
C GLU A 519 -2.76 9.91 8.58
N ALA A 520 -2.35 9.14 9.58
CA ALA A 520 -2.58 9.48 10.98
C ALA A 520 -1.77 10.69 11.43
N VAL A 521 -0.51 10.78 11.00
CA VAL A 521 0.34 11.94 11.29
C VAL A 521 -0.11 13.16 10.48
N GLY A 522 -0.53 12.97 9.22
CA GLY A 522 -1.00 14.06 8.35
C GLY A 522 -2.29 14.74 8.83
N ARG A 523 -3.11 14.06 9.64
CA ARG A 523 -4.29 14.66 10.28
C ARG A 523 -3.95 15.55 11.49
N LEU A 524 -2.73 15.50 12.00
CA LEU A 524 -2.32 16.35 13.11
C LEU A 524 -2.07 17.79 12.66
N PRO A 525 -2.27 18.77 13.57
CA PRO A 525 -1.66 20.09 13.42
C PRO A 525 -0.15 19.98 13.20
N PRO A 526 0.47 20.82 12.34
CA PRO A 526 1.88 20.72 11.99
C PRO A 526 2.84 20.66 13.19
N VAL A 527 2.52 21.38 14.27
CA VAL A 527 3.32 21.37 15.51
C VAL A 527 3.31 20.01 16.20
N LEU A 528 2.16 19.32 16.23
CA LEU A 528 2.05 17.99 16.82
C LEU A 528 2.66 16.91 15.92
N ALA A 529 2.56 17.06 14.60
CA ALA A 529 3.24 16.18 13.66
C ALA A 529 4.77 16.24 13.84
N GLU A 530 5.35 17.44 13.91
CA GLU A 530 6.77 17.62 14.18
C GLU A 530 7.18 17.08 15.55
N ALA A 531 6.36 17.33 16.58
CA ALA A 531 6.61 16.78 17.92
C ALA A 531 6.62 15.25 17.91
N HIS A 532 5.67 14.61 17.22
CA HIS A 532 5.63 13.16 17.03
C HIS A 532 6.93 12.64 16.40
N LEU A 533 7.39 13.28 15.32
CA LEU A 533 8.62 12.90 14.62
C LEU A 533 9.86 13.00 15.52
N ARG A 534 10.01 14.12 16.25
CA ARG A 534 11.15 14.35 17.15
C ARG A 534 11.15 13.39 18.34
N LEU A 535 10.00 13.20 18.99
CA LEU A 535 9.86 12.28 20.12
C LEU A 535 10.11 10.83 19.71
N GLY A 536 9.58 10.40 18.54
CA GLY A 536 9.80 9.06 18.02
C GLY A 536 11.26 8.80 17.59
N ALA A 537 11.96 9.81 17.09
CA ALA A 537 13.38 9.69 16.78
C ALA A 537 14.25 9.58 18.04
N ALA A 538 13.94 10.37 19.07
CA ALA A 538 14.77 10.49 20.27
C ALA A 538 14.56 9.39 21.31
N ALA A 539 13.31 8.94 21.55
CA ALA A 539 13.00 8.09 22.68
C ALA A 539 13.31 6.60 22.42
N ARG A 540 13.89 5.94 23.44
CA ARG A 540 14.07 4.48 23.50
C ARG A 540 13.31 3.83 24.66
N GLY A 541 12.65 4.63 25.50
CA GLY A 541 11.91 4.21 26.70
C GLY A 541 10.60 4.98 26.83
N PRO A 542 9.99 5.00 28.03
CA PRO A 542 8.78 5.78 28.29
C PRO A 542 9.05 7.27 28.05
N LEU A 543 8.06 7.94 27.46
CA LEU A 543 7.99 9.36 27.25
C LEU A 543 7.35 9.98 28.50
N THR A 544 8.10 10.84 29.19
CA THR A 544 7.59 11.68 30.27
C THR A 544 7.60 13.14 29.82
N ALA A 545 6.88 14.00 30.54
CA ALA A 545 6.86 15.44 30.25
C ALA A 545 8.26 16.07 30.31
N GLU A 546 9.15 15.62 31.21
CA GLU A 546 10.54 16.08 31.31
C GLU A 546 11.36 15.72 30.07
N LEU A 547 11.22 14.47 29.61
CA LEU A 547 11.88 14.03 28.38
C LEU A 547 11.36 14.80 27.17
N ALA A 548 10.04 14.96 27.08
CA ALA A 548 9.42 15.69 25.98
C ALA A 548 9.81 17.17 25.97
N ALA A 549 9.85 17.84 27.12
CA ALA A 549 10.33 19.21 27.26
C ALA A 549 11.76 19.37 26.74
N THR A 550 12.63 18.42 27.11
CA THR A 550 14.03 18.38 26.66
C THR A 550 14.15 18.15 25.16
N VAL A 551 13.41 17.18 24.61
CA VAL A 551 13.48 16.80 23.18
C VAL A 551 12.90 17.89 22.28
N LEU A 552 11.80 18.51 22.70
CA LEU A 552 11.08 19.52 21.92
C LEU A 552 11.63 20.94 22.11
N ASP A 553 12.44 21.16 23.16
CA ASP A 553 12.96 22.47 23.57
C ASP A 553 11.82 23.45 23.94
N VAL A 554 10.94 23.00 24.84
CA VAL A 554 9.77 23.75 25.31
C VAL A 554 9.59 23.63 26.83
N PRO A 555 8.85 24.55 27.49
CA PRO A 555 8.52 24.42 28.90
C PRO A 555 7.75 23.13 29.20
N TRP A 556 7.88 22.64 30.43
CA TRP A 556 7.28 21.38 30.90
C TRP A 556 5.76 21.34 30.65
N GLU A 557 5.05 22.42 30.91
CA GLU A 557 3.59 22.51 30.72
C GLU A 557 3.21 22.37 29.24
N THR A 558 4.01 22.95 28.35
CA THR A 558 3.80 22.78 26.90
C THR A 558 4.06 21.34 26.46
N ALA A 559 5.05 20.70 27.07
CA ALA A 559 5.41 19.33 26.74
C ALA A 559 4.35 18.34 27.23
N GLU A 560 3.81 18.53 28.43
CA GLU A 560 2.68 17.79 28.96
C GLU A 560 1.46 17.92 28.04
N ASP A 561 1.06 19.15 27.69
CA ASP A 561 -0.03 19.42 26.74
C ASP A 561 0.16 18.69 25.39
N VAL A 562 1.40 18.64 24.88
CA VAL A 562 1.71 17.95 23.62
C VAL A 562 1.58 16.44 23.77
N LEU A 563 2.06 15.86 24.87
CA LEU A 563 1.94 14.42 25.14
C LEU A 563 0.46 14.02 25.29
N GLU A 564 -0.33 14.81 26.03
CA GLU A 564 -1.77 14.57 26.16
C GLU A 564 -2.48 14.62 24.81
N ARG A 565 -2.18 15.61 23.96
CA ARG A 565 -2.78 15.69 22.62
C ARG A 565 -2.36 14.54 21.70
N LEU A 566 -1.13 14.04 21.83
CA LEU A 566 -0.67 12.87 21.08
C LEU A 566 -1.29 11.56 21.62
N LEU A 567 -1.52 11.46 22.93
CA LEU A 567 -2.28 10.38 23.56
C LEU A 567 -3.73 10.38 23.07
N ASP A 568 -4.34 11.55 22.98
CA ASP A 568 -5.69 11.76 22.46
C ASP A 568 -5.77 11.40 20.98
N ALA A 569 -4.77 11.75 20.18
CA ALA A 569 -4.70 11.35 18.77
C ALA A 569 -4.45 9.84 18.56
N GLY A 570 -4.25 9.06 19.63
CA GLY A 570 -3.99 7.63 19.58
C GLY A 570 -2.58 7.27 19.10
N LEU A 571 -1.63 8.22 19.16
CA LEU A 571 -0.23 8.01 18.78
C LEU A 571 0.65 7.64 19.97
N LEU A 572 0.12 7.81 21.19
CA LEU A 572 0.71 7.34 22.43
C LEU A 572 -0.27 6.43 23.16
N GLU A 573 0.28 5.59 24.02
CA GLU A 573 -0.43 4.79 25.01
C GLU A 573 0.05 5.21 26.39
N GLU A 574 -0.83 5.25 27.37
CA GLU A 574 -0.45 5.54 28.76
C GLU A 574 -0.18 4.21 29.48
N GLU A 575 1.03 4.05 30.03
CA GLU A 575 1.38 2.85 30.81
C GLU A 575 0.94 3.00 32.27
N HIS A 576 1.18 4.19 32.81
CA HIS A 576 0.71 4.65 34.11
C HIS A 576 0.68 6.18 34.10
N PRO A 577 -0.02 6.83 35.04
CA PRO A 577 -0.13 8.29 35.07
C PRO A 577 1.21 9.00 34.87
N GLY A 578 1.28 9.85 33.84
CA GLY A 578 2.46 10.66 33.48
C GLY A 578 3.56 9.93 32.69
N ALA A 579 3.40 8.65 32.37
CA ALA A 579 4.33 7.91 31.52
C ALA A 579 3.63 7.32 30.29
N PHE A 580 4.09 7.78 29.13
CA PHE A 580 3.53 7.43 27.84
C PHE A 580 4.47 6.52 27.06
N ARG A 581 3.93 5.60 26.27
CA ARG A 581 4.67 4.77 25.34
C ARG A 581 4.25 5.07 23.92
N MET A 582 5.22 5.24 23.04
CA MET A 582 5.01 5.23 21.59
C MET A 582 5.21 3.81 21.06
N HIS A 583 4.25 3.32 20.29
CA HIS A 583 4.32 2.00 19.67
C HIS A 583 5.55 1.88 18.75
N GLU A 584 6.21 0.71 18.71
CA GLU A 584 7.46 0.52 17.95
C GLU A 584 7.32 0.84 16.46
N LEU A 585 6.17 0.51 15.84
CA LEU A 585 5.90 0.86 14.45
C LEU A 585 5.79 2.37 14.21
N LEU A 586 5.16 3.12 15.14
CA LEU A 586 5.10 4.58 15.10
C LEU A 586 6.50 5.18 15.28
N ARG A 587 7.29 4.60 16.18
CA ARG A 587 8.68 5.01 16.40
C ARG A 587 9.56 4.77 15.16
N ALA A 588 9.42 3.60 14.53
CA ALA A 588 10.13 3.26 13.30
C ALA A 588 9.70 4.18 12.14
N HIS A 589 8.41 4.53 12.07
CA HIS A 589 7.87 5.48 11.12
C HIS A 589 8.51 6.87 11.28
N ALA A 590 8.52 7.42 12.50
CA ALA A 590 9.13 8.71 12.82
C ALA A 590 10.62 8.77 12.46
N ARG A 591 11.38 7.70 12.76
CA ARG A 591 12.80 7.58 12.40
C ARG A 591 13.03 7.56 10.89
N ARG A 592 12.15 6.91 10.13
CA ARG A 592 12.25 6.87 8.66
C ARG A 592 11.97 8.24 8.05
N ALA A 593 10.94 8.93 8.53
CA ALA A 593 10.57 10.26 8.05
C ALA A 593 11.69 11.29 8.30
N THR A 594 12.29 11.27 9.50
CA THR A 594 13.41 12.16 9.86
C THR A 594 14.69 11.91 9.05
N VAL A 595 14.99 10.68 8.64
CA VAL A 595 16.12 10.38 7.76
C VAL A 595 15.88 10.87 6.32
N SER A 596 14.61 10.86 5.88
CA SER A 596 14.23 11.29 4.52
C SER A 596 14.15 12.82 4.38
N SER A 597 14.02 13.55 5.50
CA SER A 597 13.89 15.01 5.53
C SER A 597 15.21 15.77 5.69
N VAL A 598 16.37 15.10 5.68
CA VAL A 598 17.68 15.77 5.74
C VAL A 598 18.19 16.06 4.33
N PRO A 599 18.15 17.31 3.82
CA PRO A 599 18.99 17.69 2.68
C PRO A 599 20.45 17.65 3.12
N ALA A 600 21.32 17.11 2.26
CA ALA A 600 22.76 17.07 2.49
C ALA A 600 23.36 18.49 2.55
N SER A 601 23.39 19.12 3.73
CA SER A 601 24.29 20.22 4.08
C SER A 601 24.45 20.35 5.60
N ALA A 602 25.61 20.88 6.02
CA ALA A 602 26.33 20.77 7.29
C ALA A 602 25.59 21.21 8.60
N PRO A 603 26.16 20.98 9.81
CA PRO A 603 25.43 21.05 11.07
C PRO A 603 25.26 22.50 11.56
N GLY A 604 24.02 22.91 11.81
CA GLY A 604 23.72 24.24 12.37
C GLY A 604 22.33 24.30 13.01
N ARG A 605 22.33 24.35 14.35
CA ARG A 605 21.27 24.77 15.30
C ARG A 605 19.80 24.44 14.96
N ALA A 606 19.23 23.57 15.79
CA ALA A 606 17.81 23.25 15.86
C ALA A 606 16.94 24.52 15.92
N ARG A 607 15.93 24.58 15.06
CA ARG A 607 14.97 25.68 14.98
C ARG A 607 13.84 25.40 15.98
N ALA A 608 13.67 26.27 16.97
CA ALA A 608 12.61 26.15 17.99
C ALA A 608 11.21 26.19 17.33
N LEU A 609 10.28 25.38 17.84
CA LEU A 609 8.89 25.37 17.40
C LEU A 609 8.19 26.69 17.80
N PRO A 610 7.39 27.31 16.90
CA PRO A 610 6.63 28.50 17.24
C PRO A 610 5.49 28.18 18.23
N ARG A 611 5.31 29.04 19.23
CA ARG A 611 4.28 28.92 20.27
C ARG A 611 2.86 29.04 19.69
N PRO A 612 1.88 28.22 20.11
CA PRO A 612 0.48 28.48 19.79
C PRO A 612 -0.06 29.72 20.54
N PRO A 613 -1.08 30.42 20.00
CA PRO A 613 -1.65 31.60 20.64
C PRO A 613 -2.40 31.22 21.93
N ARG A 614 -2.13 31.96 23.02
CA ARG A 614 -2.86 31.83 24.28
C ARG A 614 -4.31 32.29 24.10
N ARG A 615 -5.26 31.50 24.61
CA ARG A 615 -6.65 31.94 24.77
C ARG A 615 -6.70 33.01 25.87
N GLY A 616 -7.19 34.20 25.51
CA GLY A 616 -7.68 35.19 26.48
C GLY A 616 -6.84 36.46 26.61
N GLU A 617 -6.77 37.29 25.58
CA GLU A 617 -6.64 38.74 25.76
C GLU A 617 -7.59 39.46 24.80
N THR A 618 -8.63 40.06 25.38
CA THR A 618 -9.54 40.99 24.72
C THR A 618 -8.81 42.27 24.29
N PRO A 619 -9.06 42.82 23.09
CA PRO A 619 -8.42 44.06 22.68
C PRO A 619 -9.10 45.25 23.36
N GLN A 620 -8.40 45.91 24.29
CA GLN A 620 -8.79 47.24 24.75
C GLN A 620 -8.26 48.31 23.81
N ALA A 621 -9.18 49.16 23.37
CA ALA A 621 -8.96 50.36 22.59
C ALA A 621 -8.37 51.50 23.44
N GLY A 622 -7.61 52.38 22.79
CA GLY A 622 -7.27 53.71 23.30
C GLY A 622 -5.88 54.17 22.86
N SER A 623 -5.80 55.04 21.85
CA SER A 623 -5.33 56.44 22.01
C SER A 623 -3.82 56.54 22.31
N THR A 624 -2.94 57.19 21.56
CA THR A 624 -3.03 58.53 20.97
C THR A 624 -1.77 58.74 20.10
N ARG A 625 -1.98 59.21 18.86
CA ARG A 625 -1.25 60.21 18.03
C ARG A 625 0.23 60.62 18.27
N PRO A 626 0.87 61.25 17.25
CA PRO A 626 2.20 60.90 16.74
C PRO A 626 3.27 61.99 16.99
N THR A 627 4.54 61.67 16.77
CA THR A 627 5.55 62.67 16.44
C THR A 627 6.64 62.12 15.51
N ALA A 628 7.04 62.98 14.60
CA ALA A 628 7.88 62.77 13.43
C ALA A 628 9.40 62.78 13.70
N LEU A 629 10.14 62.54 12.60
CA LEU A 629 11.55 62.85 12.33
C LEU A 629 12.56 61.95 13.08
N ARG A 630 13.41 61.17 12.41
CA ARG A 630 14.30 61.49 11.27
C ARG A 630 14.57 60.26 10.41
#